data_AF-A0AAV5EQ43-F1
#
_entry.id   AF-A0AAV5EQ43-F1
#
_cell.length_a   1.000
_cell.length_b   1.000
_cell.length_c   1.000
_cell.angle_alpha   90.00
_cell.angle_beta   90.00
_cell.angle_gamma   90.00
#
_symmetry.space_group_name_H-M   'P 1'
#
loop_
_entity.id
_entity.type
_entity.pdbx_description
1 polymer ?
#
loop_
_entity_poly.entity_id
_entity_poly.type
_entity_poly.pdbx_seq_one_letter_code
_entity_poly.pdbx_strand_id
1 'polypeptide(L)'
;MELNKLSATASMAVALVAIFVMAVLKSVVSSPRSRRKKPLRLPPGPRGWPVFGSLGAVTGPLPPHRALAALAARHGPLMHLRLGSHHAVVASSADAARLVLKTHDLALADRPRTAAGEITSYGYLGIVHTPYGPYWRMARKLCATELFSARRVDSFARVRDEEMRALARGVFDHAARHMAVREHLARLTLRNILRMAVGEKWSGCYGSAEGEAFRGALDEAFAVTGAVSNIGEWVPWLGWLDVQGHVRRMRALRELFDRFYEQILHDHEERRREEAAGEARDLVDVLLQRVEEDKVNNDNQEAEAEAKLTRDGVKAFIQDIIAGGTESSAVTMEWAMTELLLRPDAMAAATDELDRVVGSERWVTERDLPDLPYLDAVVKETMRLHPVGPLLVPHHAREDVEVGGYDVPAGARVLVNVWAVARATRRRGPTRPTRSGPSGS
;
A
#
# COMPACT_ATOMS: atom_id res chain seq x y z
N MET A 1 46.77 28.69 -10.48
CA MET A 1 45.75 28.62 -11.56
C MET A 1 44.51 27.82 -11.14
N GLU A 2 44.65 26.79 -10.29
CA GLU A 2 43.53 25.97 -9.75
C GLU A 2 42.62 26.72 -8.75
N LEU A 3 43.18 27.57 -7.88
CA LEU A 3 42.41 28.34 -6.87
C LEU A 3 41.41 29.34 -7.49
N ASN A 4 41.76 29.96 -8.62
CA ASN A 4 40.88 30.90 -9.32
C ASN A 4 39.72 30.19 -10.03
N LYS A 5 39.91 28.93 -10.45
CA LYS A 5 38.85 28.13 -11.05
C LYS A 5 37.82 27.68 -10.01
N LEU A 6 38.27 27.30 -8.80
CA LEU A 6 37.37 26.97 -7.68
C LEU A 6 36.56 28.18 -7.19
N SER A 7 37.17 29.37 -7.15
CA SER A 7 36.47 30.61 -6.76
C SER A 7 35.41 31.03 -7.78
N ALA A 8 35.71 30.88 -9.07
CA ALA A 8 34.78 31.19 -10.14
C ALA A 8 33.58 30.23 -10.17
N THR A 9 33.79 28.92 -9.96
CA THR A 9 32.71 27.93 -9.89
C THR A 9 31.82 28.12 -8.66
N ALA A 10 32.41 28.45 -7.50
CA ALA A 10 31.65 28.77 -6.29
C ALA A 10 30.80 30.04 -6.47
N SER A 11 31.37 31.09 -7.07
CA SER A 11 30.66 32.34 -7.34
C SER A 11 29.51 32.15 -8.34
N MET A 12 29.72 31.32 -9.37
CA MET A 12 28.69 30.99 -10.35
C MET A 12 27.56 30.15 -9.73
N ALA A 13 27.88 29.21 -8.85
CA ALA A 13 26.88 28.46 -8.09
C ALA A 13 26.05 29.36 -7.17
N VAL A 14 26.68 30.29 -6.45
CA VAL A 14 25.98 31.27 -5.60
C VAL A 14 25.07 32.18 -6.43
N ALA A 15 25.52 32.64 -7.60
CA ALA A 15 24.70 33.44 -8.50
C ALA A 15 23.48 32.67 -9.04
N LEU A 16 23.65 31.40 -9.41
CA LEU A 16 22.55 30.53 -9.86
C LEU A 16 21.54 30.27 -8.74
N VAL A 17 22.01 30.05 -7.50
CA VAL A 17 21.13 29.92 -6.33
C VAL A 17 20.38 31.23 -6.05
N ALA A 18 21.04 32.38 -6.15
CA ALA A 18 20.42 33.68 -5.95
C ALA A 18 19.36 33.99 -7.03
N ILE A 19 19.64 33.68 -8.30
CA ILE A 19 18.69 33.83 -9.41
C ILE A 19 17.49 32.90 -9.21
N PHE A 20 17.73 31.66 -8.77
CA PHE A 20 16.68 30.70 -8.46
C PHE A 20 15.79 31.19 -7.31
N VAL A 21 16.38 31.67 -6.21
CA VAL A 21 15.65 32.25 -5.07
C VAL A 21 14.85 33.48 -5.51
N MET A 22 15.42 34.34 -6.35
CA MET A 22 14.73 35.52 -6.89
C MET A 22 13.57 35.14 -7.83
N ALA A 23 13.72 34.09 -8.64
CA ALA A 23 12.66 33.57 -9.50
C ALA A 23 11.53 32.93 -8.68
N VAL A 24 11.86 32.22 -7.61
CA VAL A 24 10.89 31.67 -6.66
C VAL A 24 10.16 32.79 -5.91
N LEU A 25 10.89 33.80 -5.42
CA LEU A 25 10.28 34.96 -4.76
C LEU A 25 9.37 35.73 -5.73
N LYS A 26 9.80 35.93 -6.98
CA LYS A 26 8.97 36.55 -8.01
C LYS A 26 7.74 35.72 -8.33
N SER A 27 7.82 34.40 -8.45
CA SER A 27 6.64 33.56 -8.73
C SER A 27 5.64 33.53 -7.58
N VAL A 28 6.12 33.64 -6.33
CA VAL A 28 5.28 33.80 -5.14
C VAL A 28 4.58 35.16 -5.12
N VAL A 29 5.26 36.23 -5.55
CA VAL A 29 4.72 37.61 -5.58
C VAL A 29 3.87 37.90 -6.82
N SER A 30 4.19 37.27 -7.96
CA SER A 30 3.55 37.48 -9.26
C SER A 30 2.46 36.45 -9.56
N SER A 31 2.09 35.61 -8.59
CA SER A 31 0.92 34.74 -8.75
C SER A 31 -0.27 35.63 -9.11
N PRO A 32 -0.86 35.45 -10.31
CA PRO A 32 -1.95 36.31 -10.74
C PRO A 32 -3.00 36.26 -9.65
N ARG A 33 -3.54 37.42 -9.25
CA ARG A 33 -4.69 37.54 -8.35
C ARG A 33 -5.83 36.73 -8.96
N SER A 34 -5.83 35.44 -8.67
CA SER A 34 -6.89 34.52 -9.01
C SER A 34 -8.15 35.12 -8.42
N ARG A 35 -9.20 35.23 -9.25
CA ARG A 35 -10.55 35.67 -8.84
C ARG A 35 -10.79 35.19 -7.41
N ARG A 36 -10.99 36.11 -6.46
CA ARG A 36 -11.19 35.82 -5.02
C ARG A 36 -12.20 34.68 -4.87
N LYS A 37 -11.72 33.44 -4.84
CA LYS A 37 -12.51 32.29 -4.40
C LYS A 37 -12.80 32.55 -2.92
N LYS A 38 -13.99 32.18 -2.45
CA LYS A 38 -14.30 32.22 -1.02
C LYS A 38 -13.16 31.51 -0.27
N PRO A 39 -12.66 32.08 0.85
CA PRO A 39 -11.61 31.44 1.60
C PRO A 39 -12.11 30.07 2.05
N LEU A 40 -11.39 29.01 1.64
CA LEU A 40 -11.70 27.64 2.04
C LEU A 40 -11.56 27.53 3.56
N ARG A 41 -12.56 26.92 4.20
CA ARG A 41 -12.52 26.53 5.61
C ARG A 41 -11.75 25.22 5.73
N LEU A 42 -10.45 25.27 5.49
CA LEU A 42 -9.57 24.10 5.58
C LEU A 42 -9.51 23.59 7.03
N PRO A 43 -9.28 22.27 7.23
CA PRO A 43 -8.98 21.75 8.56
C PRO A 43 -7.80 22.48 9.22
N PRO A 44 -7.72 22.53 10.55
CA PRO A 44 -6.59 23.12 11.27
C PRO A 44 -5.28 22.40 10.92
N GLY A 45 -4.15 23.11 10.95
CA GLY A 45 -2.87 22.53 10.56
C GLY A 45 -1.67 23.41 10.88
N PRO A 46 -0.45 22.87 10.85
CA PRO A 46 0.75 23.66 10.99
C PRO A 46 0.90 24.64 9.82
N ARG A 47 1.51 25.79 10.09
CA ARG A 47 1.88 26.74 9.04
C ARG A 47 3.08 26.20 8.27
N GLY A 48 2.93 26.09 6.96
CA GLY A 48 4.00 25.66 6.07
C GLY A 48 4.93 26.80 5.65
N TRP A 49 6.15 26.45 5.24
CA TRP A 49 7.08 27.35 4.56
C TRP A 49 6.57 27.68 3.15
N PRO A 50 6.95 28.83 2.57
CA PRO A 50 6.70 29.11 1.16
C PRO A 50 7.17 27.96 0.28
N VAL A 51 6.38 27.59 -0.73
CA VAL A 51 6.66 26.55 -1.73
C VAL A 51 6.65 25.10 -1.20
N PHE A 52 7.41 24.77 -0.16
CA PHE A 52 7.52 23.41 0.37
C PHE A 52 6.43 23.06 1.39
N GLY A 53 5.74 24.08 1.92
CA GLY A 53 4.71 23.89 2.93
C GLY A 53 5.26 23.22 4.18
N SER A 54 4.59 22.17 4.63
CA SER A 54 4.89 21.38 5.82
C SER A 54 5.70 20.12 5.52
N LEU A 55 6.31 19.98 4.33
CA LEU A 55 7.12 18.80 3.98
C LEU A 55 8.19 18.49 5.04
N GLY A 56 8.93 19.51 5.50
CA GLY A 56 9.96 19.35 6.53
C GLY A 56 9.44 18.82 7.87
N ALA A 57 8.15 18.98 8.18
CA ALA A 57 7.55 18.43 9.38
C ALA A 57 7.29 16.91 9.28
N VAL A 58 7.29 16.36 8.07
CA VAL A 58 7.04 14.94 7.78
C VAL A 58 8.32 14.20 7.38
N THR A 59 9.30 14.89 6.80
CA THR A 59 10.61 14.32 6.38
C THR A 59 11.68 14.40 7.46
N GLY A 60 11.28 14.47 8.74
CA GLY A 60 12.19 14.54 9.89
C GLY A 60 12.76 13.17 10.30
N PRO A 61 13.43 13.10 11.48
CA PRO A 61 14.01 11.85 11.99
C PRO A 61 12.96 10.81 12.41
N LEU A 62 11.72 11.25 12.67
CA LEU A 62 10.61 10.35 13.00
C LEU A 62 9.99 9.79 11.73
N PRO A 63 9.55 8.51 11.74
CA PRO A 63 8.73 7.98 10.66
C PRO A 63 7.50 8.85 10.39
N PRO A 64 7.08 9.02 9.12
CA PRO A 64 5.99 9.92 8.74
C PRO A 64 4.70 9.75 9.55
N HIS A 65 4.28 8.50 9.80
CA HIS A 65 3.07 8.23 10.56
C HIS A 65 3.14 8.72 12.03
N ARG A 66 4.32 8.67 12.66
CA ARG A 66 4.51 9.17 14.04
C ARG A 66 4.59 10.69 14.06
N ALA A 67 5.29 11.28 13.10
CA ALA A 67 5.35 12.74 12.94
C ALA A 67 3.94 13.33 12.74
N LEU A 68 3.14 12.72 11.85
CA LEU A 68 1.76 13.10 11.60
C LEU A 68 0.86 12.90 12.84
N ALA A 69 1.06 11.83 13.61
CA ALA A 69 0.33 11.63 14.86
C ALA A 69 0.64 12.73 15.90
N ALA A 70 1.91 13.13 16.03
CA ALA A 70 2.32 14.20 16.92
C ALA A 70 1.73 15.56 16.51
N LEU A 71 1.64 15.83 15.20
CA LEU A 71 0.95 17.01 14.67
C LEU A 71 -0.56 16.96 14.93
N ALA A 72 -1.19 15.81 14.71
CA ALA A 72 -2.62 15.63 14.96
C ALA A 72 -2.99 15.84 16.44
N ALA A 73 -2.11 15.46 17.38
CA ALA A 73 -2.32 15.75 18.80
C ALA A 73 -2.39 17.26 19.12
N ARG A 74 -1.78 18.12 18.28
CA ARG A 74 -1.77 19.59 18.45
C ARG A 74 -2.86 20.28 17.62
N HIS A 75 -3.12 19.79 16.42
CA HIS A 75 -4.00 20.45 15.45
C HIS A 75 -5.40 19.86 15.40
N GLY A 76 -5.58 18.63 15.88
CA GLY A 76 -6.86 17.94 15.91
C GLY A 76 -6.88 16.66 15.06
N PRO A 77 -7.97 15.88 15.17
CA PRO A 77 -8.09 14.54 14.58
C PRO A 77 -8.21 14.55 13.05
N LEU A 78 -8.62 15.67 12.46
CA LEU A 78 -8.61 15.93 11.03
C LEU A 78 -7.79 17.19 10.80
N MET A 79 -6.64 17.05 10.15
CA MET A 79 -5.71 18.16 9.98
C MET A 79 -5.34 18.41 8.53
N HIS A 80 -5.06 19.66 8.19
CA HIS A 80 -4.59 20.09 6.88
C HIS A 80 -3.07 20.27 6.90
N LEU A 81 -2.43 19.85 5.83
CA LEU A 81 -1.03 20.10 5.54
C LEU A 81 -0.91 20.60 4.11
N ARG A 82 0.01 21.53 3.89
CA ARG A 82 0.47 21.85 2.54
C ARG A 82 1.71 21.01 2.28
N LEU A 83 1.65 20.00 1.42
CA LEU A 83 2.83 19.19 1.07
C LEU A 83 3.29 19.60 -0.33
N GLY A 84 4.29 20.50 -0.36
CA GLY A 84 4.71 21.17 -1.59
C GLY A 84 3.55 21.89 -2.28
N SER A 85 3.24 21.48 -3.50
CA SER A 85 2.16 22.05 -4.33
C SER A 85 0.78 21.49 -4.00
N HIS A 86 0.65 20.45 -3.17
CA HIS A 86 -0.61 19.75 -2.93
C HIS A 86 -1.22 20.08 -1.57
N HIS A 87 -2.56 20.14 -1.53
CA HIS A 87 -3.30 20.04 -0.27
C HIS A 87 -3.24 18.58 0.19
N ALA A 88 -2.93 18.38 1.47
CA ALA A 88 -3.02 17.09 2.12
C ALA A 88 -3.93 17.19 3.34
N VAL A 89 -4.82 16.22 3.52
CA VAL A 89 -5.68 16.10 4.69
C VAL A 89 -5.35 14.79 5.38
N VAL A 90 -5.17 14.82 6.70
CA VAL A 90 -4.78 13.64 7.48
C VAL A 90 -5.85 13.36 8.53
N ALA A 91 -6.49 12.19 8.42
CA ALA A 91 -7.42 11.66 9.40
C ALA A 91 -6.67 10.77 10.40
N SER A 92 -6.71 11.13 11.68
CA SER A 92 -5.95 10.48 12.77
C SER A 92 -6.84 10.01 13.93
N SER A 93 -8.16 9.93 13.74
CA SER A 93 -9.11 9.36 14.69
C SER A 93 -10.09 8.42 13.98
N ALA A 94 -10.75 7.53 14.72
CA ALA A 94 -11.74 6.61 14.17
C ALA A 94 -12.91 7.36 13.49
N ASP A 95 -13.39 8.44 14.09
CA ASP A 95 -14.49 9.24 13.53
C ASP A 95 -14.06 9.96 12.25
N ALA A 96 -12.87 10.58 12.23
CA ALA A 96 -12.32 11.21 11.03
C ALA A 96 -12.06 10.20 9.91
N ALA A 97 -11.52 9.03 10.25
CA ALA A 97 -11.29 7.95 9.30
C ALA A 97 -12.62 7.41 8.73
N ARG A 98 -13.67 7.31 9.55
CA ARG A 98 -15.02 6.92 9.10
C ARG A 98 -15.62 7.95 8.14
N LEU A 99 -15.43 9.26 8.41
CA LEU A 99 -15.89 10.28 7.48
C LEU A 99 -15.22 10.12 6.11
N VAL A 100 -13.91 9.90 6.09
CA VAL A 100 -13.13 9.75 4.85
C VAL A 100 -13.45 8.45 4.10
N LEU A 101 -13.43 7.31 4.79
CA LEU A 101 -13.46 5.98 4.18
C LEU A 101 -14.86 5.40 4.02
N LYS A 102 -15.88 6.03 4.61
CA LYS A 102 -17.26 5.52 4.58
C LYS A 102 -18.30 6.59 4.23
N THR A 103 -18.26 7.76 4.87
CA THR A 103 -19.29 8.79 4.64
C THR A 103 -19.10 9.52 3.31
N HIS A 104 -17.85 9.84 2.97
CA HIS A 104 -17.47 10.53 1.73
C HIS A 104 -16.59 9.65 0.85
N ASP A 105 -16.78 8.33 0.93
CA ASP A 105 -15.93 7.33 0.30
C ASP A 105 -15.79 7.56 -1.20
N LEU A 106 -16.88 7.76 -1.94
CA LEU A 106 -16.87 7.96 -3.39
C LEU A 106 -16.21 9.28 -3.83
N ALA A 107 -16.36 10.34 -3.03
CA ALA A 107 -15.73 11.64 -3.31
C ALA A 107 -14.21 11.57 -3.10
N LEU A 108 -13.75 10.70 -2.20
CA LEU A 108 -12.35 10.52 -1.81
C LEU A 108 -11.75 9.18 -2.30
N ALA A 109 -12.45 8.44 -3.17
CA ALA A 109 -12.09 7.07 -3.56
C ALA A 109 -10.87 7.00 -4.50
N ASP A 110 -10.49 8.13 -5.10
CA ASP A 110 -9.49 8.13 -6.17
C ASP A 110 -8.06 7.97 -5.63
N ARG A 111 -7.12 7.69 -6.53
CA ARG A 111 -5.70 7.55 -6.21
C ARG A 111 -4.90 8.71 -6.81
N PRO A 112 -3.92 9.26 -6.08
CA PRO A 112 -3.05 10.27 -6.66
C PRO A 112 -2.25 9.66 -7.81
N ARG A 113 -2.05 10.43 -8.89
CA ARG A 113 -1.16 10.04 -9.98
C ARG A 113 0.28 10.16 -9.51
N THR A 114 0.96 9.02 -9.41
CA THR A 114 2.35 8.89 -8.93
C THR A 114 3.24 8.29 -10.01
N ALA A 115 4.55 8.53 -9.91
CA ALA A 115 5.51 7.94 -10.85
C ALA A 115 5.49 6.41 -10.78
N ALA A 116 5.27 5.85 -9.59
CA ALA A 116 5.11 4.42 -9.39
C ALA A 116 3.90 3.85 -10.16
N GLY A 117 2.75 4.52 -10.11
CA GLY A 117 1.55 4.08 -10.83
C GLY A 117 1.75 4.08 -12.35
N GLU A 118 2.45 5.09 -12.87
CA GLU A 118 2.76 5.20 -14.30
C GLU A 118 3.81 4.19 -14.75
N ILE A 119 4.93 4.08 -14.03
CA ILE A 119 6.11 3.32 -14.47
C ILE A 119 6.01 1.86 -14.02
N THR A 120 5.88 1.64 -12.71
CA THR A 120 5.95 0.29 -12.11
C THR A 120 4.61 -0.45 -12.19
N SER A 121 3.47 0.24 -12.16
CA SER A 121 2.14 -0.37 -12.25
C SER A 121 1.54 -0.32 -13.66
N TYR A 122 2.41 -0.40 -14.69
CA TYR A 122 2.00 -0.53 -16.10
C TYR A 122 1.00 0.55 -16.57
N GLY A 123 1.21 1.81 -16.20
CA GLY A 123 0.28 2.86 -16.58
C GLY A 123 -1.06 2.75 -15.86
N TYR A 124 -1.03 2.45 -14.56
CA TYR A 124 -2.20 2.35 -13.69
C TYR A 124 -3.14 1.17 -14.00
N LEU A 125 -2.61 0.09 -14.57
CA LEU A 125 -3.37 -1.13 -14.91
C LEU A 125 -3.43 -2.16 -13.77
N GLY A 126 -2.89 -1.85 -12.59
CA GLY A 126 -3.02 -2.68 -11.39
C GLY A 126 -4.31 -2.43 -10.62
N ILE A 127 -4.21 -2.44 -9.29
CA ILE A 127 -5.31 -2.18 -8.35
C ILE A 127 -4.93 -1.04 -7.39
N VAL A 128 -3.69 -1.08 -6.86
CA VAL A 128 -3.26 -0.19 -5.76
C VAL A 128 -3.20 1.27 -6.20
N HIS A 129 -2.58 1.53 -7.35
CA HIS A 129 -2.35 2.87 -7.90
C HIS A 129 -3.44 3.35 -8.86
N THR A 130 -4.37 2.47 -9.22
CA THR A 130 -5.36 2.72 -10.26
C THR A 130 -6.40 3.76 -9.82
N PRO A 131 -6.60 4.83 -10.59
CA PRO A 131 -7.65 5.80 -10.34
C PRO A 131 -9.03 5.18 -10.30
N TYR A 132 -9.92 5.74 -9.48
CA TYR A 132 -11.29 5.24 -9.40
C TYR A 132 -12.03 5.44 -10.73
N GLY A 133 -12.58 4.36 -11.28
CA GLY A 133 -13.26 4.39 -12.57
C GLY A 133 -13.73 3.01 -13.01
N PRO A 134 -14.21 2.87 -14.26
CA PRO A 134 -14.66 1.59 -14.81
C PRO A 134 -13.62 0.48 -14.69
N TYR A 135 -12.34 0.77 -15.01
CA TYR A 135 -11.25 -0.21 -14.89
C TYR A 135 -11.03 -0.68 -13.46
N TRP A 136 -10.93 0.25 -12.49
CA TRP A 136 -10.76 -0.12 -11.08
C TRP A 136 -11.94 -0.96 -10.55
N ARG A 137 -13.18 -0.65 -10.96
CA ARG A 137 -14.36 -1.43 -10.58
C ARG A 137 -14.33 -2.84 -11.17
N MET A 138 -13.97 -2.97 -12.44
CA MET A 138 -13.74 -4.27 -13.08
C MET A 138 -12.66 -5.05 -12.33
N ALA A 139 -11.53 -4.40 -12.02
CA ALA A 139 -10.42 -5.02 -11.32
C ALA A 139 -10.80 -5.54 -9.93
N ARG A 140 -11.51 -4.72 -9.15
CA ARG A 140 -12.03 -5.11 -7.84
C ARG A 140 -13.03 -6.26 -7.92
N LYS A 141 -13.93 -6.23 -8.92
CA LYS A 141 -14.89 -7.31 -9.16
C LYS A 141 -14.15 -8.62 -9.46
N LEU A 142 -13.19 -8.60 -10.39
CA LEU A 142 -12.37 -9.76 -10.76
C LEU A 142 -11.63 -10.36 -9.55
N CYS A 143 -11.04 -9.51 -8.71
CA CYS A 143 -10.42 -9.95 -7.46
C CYS A 143 -11.42 -10.66 -6.53
N ALA A 144 -12.60 -10.08 -6.32
CA ALA A 144 -13.58 -10.59 -5.36
C ALA A 144 -14.29 -11.87 -5.86
N THR A 145 -14.56 -11.98 -7.16
CA THR A 145 -15.35 -13.09 -7.72
C THR A 145 -14.49 -14.25 -8.21
N GLU A 146 -13.31 -13.97 -8.78
CA GLU A 146 -12.49 -15.00 -9.42
C GLU A 146 -11.20 -15.32 -8.65
N LEU A 147 -10.42 -14.29 -8.29
CA LEU A 147 -9.06 -14.50 -7.76
C LEU A 147 -9.04 -14.85 -6.26
N PHE A 148 -9.92 -14.24 -5.47
CA PHE A 148 -9.98 -14.38 -4.02
C PHE A 148 -11.37 -14.79 -3.52
N SER A 149 -12.16 -15.46 -4.37
CA SER A 149 -13.40 -16.10 -3.91
C SER A 149 -13.09 -17.25 -2.97
N ALA A 150 -14.03 -17.60 -2.09
CA ALA A 150 -13.88 -18.71 -1.14
C ALA A 150 -13.47 -20.00 -1.85
N ARG A 151 -14.13 -20.34 -2.97
CA ARG A 151 -13.80 -21.51 -3.80
C ARG A 151 -12.34 -21.48 -4.27
N ARG A 152 -11.84 -20.32 -4.72
CA ARG A 152 -10.47 -20.20 -5.21
C ARG A 152 -9.46 -20.30 -4.07
N VAL A 153 -9.72 -19.63 -2.94
CA VAL A 153 -8.87 -19.74 -1.75
C VAL A 153 -8.81 -21.19 -1.25
N ASP A 154 -9.93 -21.90 -1.23
CA ASP A 154 -10.00 -23.31 -0.80
C ASP A 154 -9.26 -24.24 -1.77
N SER A 155 -9.27 -23.96 -3.08
CA SER A 155 -8.51 -24.76 -4.06
C SER A 155 -6.99 -24.75 -3.80
N PHE A 156 -6.49 -23.71 -3.11
CA PHE A 156 -5.08 -23.58 -2.73
C PHE A 156 -4.77 -24.10 -1.32
N ALA A 157 -5.71 -24.76 -0.63
CA ALA A 157 -5.48 -25.30 0.72
C ALA A 157 -4.29 -26.26 0.77
N ARG A 158 -4.11 -27.11 -0.26
CA ARG A 158 -2.96 -28.02 -0.37
C ARG A 158 -1.63 -27.27 -0.38
N VAL A 159 -1.54 -26.18 -1.15
CA VAL A 159 -0.32 -25.36 -1.25
C VAL A 159 0.05 -24.80 0.12
N ARG A 160 -0.93 -24.22 0.82
CA ARG A 160 -0.70 -23.63 2.16
C ARG A 160 -0.31 -24.68 3.20
N ASP A 161 -0.94 -25.87 3.19
CA ASP A 161 -0.58 -26.98 4.07
C ASP A 161 0.86 -27.47 3.82
N GLU A 162 1.26 -27.65 2.56
CA GLU A 162 2.60 -28.09 2.20
C GLU A 162 3.68 -27.08 2.61
N GLU A 163 3.48 -25.79 2.34
CA GLU A 163 4.45 -24.75 2.71
C GLU A 163 4.50 -24.55 4.24
N MET A 164 3.37 -24.68 4.94
CA MET A 164 3.33 -24.64 6.41
C MET A 164 4.08 -25.82 7.03
N ARG A 165 3.92 -27.03 6.50
CA ARG A 165 4.71 -28.21 6.92
C ARG A 165 6.19 -28.01 6.64
N ALA A 166 6.54 -27.43 5.50
CA ALA A 166 7.93 -27.14 5.15
C ALA A 166 8.55 -26.14 6.14
N LEU A 167 7.82 -25.09 6.52
CA LEU A 167 8.23 -24.15 7.57
C LEU A 167 8.45 -24.87 8.90
N ALA A 168 7.47 -25.67 9.35
CA ALA A 168 7.55 -26.37 10.63
C ALA A 168 8.75 -27.32 10.70
N ARG A 169 9.00 -28.08 9.64
CA ARG A 169 10.22 -28.92 9.52
C ARG A 169 11.48 -28.06 9.56
N GLY A 170 11.52 -26.96 8.80
CA GLY A 170 12.66 -26.04 8.80
C GLY A 170 12.95 -25.47 10.19
N VAL A 171 11.92 -25.11 10.97
CA VAL A 171 12.07 -24.67 12.37
C VAL A 171 12.60 -25.82 13.24
N PHE A 172 12.06 -27.03 13.09
CA PHE A 172 12.51 -28.21 13.83
C PHE A 172 13.98 -28.56 13.56
N ASP A 173 14.44 -28.45 12.32
CA ASP A 173 15.84 -28.69 11.95
C ASP A 173 16.81 -27.68 12.58
N HIS A 174 16.31 -26.51 12.99
CA HIS A 174 17.05 -25.49 13.74
C HIS A 174 16.88 -25.62 15.25
N ALA A 175 16.33 -26.73 15.76
CA ALA A 175 16.17 -26.96 17.19
C ALA A 175 17.50 -26.73 17.94
N ALA A 176 17.42 -26.02 19.06
CA ALA A 176 18.55 -25.60 19.89
C ALA A 176 19.56 -24.62 19.22
N ARG A 177 19.20 -23.95 18.12
CA ARG A 177 20.00 -22.88 17.48
C ARG A 177 19.22 -21.58 17.35
N HIS A 178 19.95 -20.46 17.33
CA HIS A 178 19.35 -19.18 16.96
C HIS A 178 18.98 -19.19 15.47
N MET A 179 17.80 -18.69 15.13
CA MET A 179 17.33 -18.57 13.75
C MET A 179 16.80 -17.18 13.45
N ALA A 180 17.02 -16.72 12.22
CA ALA A 180 16.38 -15.51 11.71
C ALA A 180 14.93 -15.83 11.32
N VAL A 181 13.98 -15.55 12.21
CA VAL A 181 12.55 -15.86 12.03
C VAL A 181 11.99 -15.17 10.78
N ARG A 182 12.35 -13.90 10.55
CA ARG A 182 11.89 -13.12 9.39
C ARG A 182 12.19 -13.80 8.06
N GLU A 183 13.39 -14.35 7.88
CA GLU A 183 13.79 -14.99 6.62
C GLU A 183 12.93 -16.22 6.30
N HIS A 184 12.58 -16.99 7.33
CA HIS A 184 11.74 -18.18 7.19
C HIS A 184 10.28 -17.80 6.87
N LEU A 185 9.77 -16.75 7.52
CA LEU A 185 8.42 -16.22 7.28
C LEU A 185 8.29 -15.56 5.90
N ALA A 186 9.27 -14.77 5.47
CA ALA A 186 9.29 -14.16 4.15
C ALA A 186 9.39 -15.23 3.05
N ARG A 187 10.20 -16.27 3.25
CA ARG A 187 10.25 -17.43 2.34
C ARG A 187 8.90 -18.13 2.26
N LEU A 188 8.24 -18.37 3.38
CA LEU A 188 6.91 -18.98 3.44
C LEU A 188 5.88 -18.19 2.63
N THR A 189 5.76 -16.88 2.89
CA THR A 189 4.73 -16.05 2.25
C THR A 189 4.97 -15.89 0.77
N LEU A 190 6.24 -15.74 0.37
CA LEU A 190 6.65 -15.67 -1.02
C LEU A 190 6.32 -16.97 -1.76
N ARG A 191 6.77 -18.12 -1.25
CA ARG A 191 6.50 -19.42 -1.89
C ARG A 191 5.00 -19.70 -1.99
N ASN A 192 4.24 -19.40 -0.93
CA ASN A 192 2.78 -19.50 -0.95
C ASN A 192 2.17 -18.67 -2.07
N ILE A 193 2.45 -17.36 -2.13
CA ILE A 193 1.81 -16.49 -3.11
C ILE A 193 2.21 -16.85 -4.54
N LEU A 194 3.45 -17.29 -4.76
CA LEU A 194 3.91 -17.69 -6.08
C LEU A 194 3.26 -18.98 -6.56
N ARG A 195 3.19 -20.01 -5.71
CA ARG A 195 2.52 -21.27 -6.08
C ARG A 195 1.06 -21.04 -6.40
N MET A 196 0.39 -20.14 -5.66
CA MET A 196 -1.00 -19.77 -5.94
C MET A 196 -1.14 -18.88 -7.19
N ALA A 197 -0.23 -17.92 -7.39
CA ALA A 197 -0.36 -16.92 -8.44
C ALA A 197 0.15 -17.41 -9.80
N VAL A 198 1.35 -18.00 -9.86
CA VAL A 198 2.14 -18.28 -11.07
C VAL A 198 2.57 -19.76 -11.22
N GLY A 199 2.17 -20.61 -10.27
CA GLY A 199 2.40 -22.06 -10.31
C GLY A 199 3.77 -22.55 -9.80
N GLU A 200 3.95 -23.88 -9.83
CA GLU A 200 5.09 -24.59 -9.21
C GLU A 200 6.47 -24.21 -9.78
N LYS A 201 6.56 -24.11 -11.11
CA LYS A 201 7.83 -23.83 -11.84
C LYS A 201 8.54 -22.62 -11.26
N TRP A 202 7.80 -21.54 -11.06
CA TRP A 202 8.32 -20.25 -10.59
C TRP A 202 8.54 -20.18 -9.09
N SER A 203 7.85 -21.02 -8.31
CA SER A 203 8.12 -21.16 -6.88
C SER A 203 9.47 -21.84 -6.59
N GLY A 204 9.91 -22.74 -7.48
CA GLY A 204 11.20 -23.42 -7.39
C GLY A 204 12.40 -22.51 -7.68
N CYS A 205 12.18 -21.38 -8.35
CA CYS A 205 13.24 -20.41 -8.64
C CYS A 205 13.76 -19.68 -7.39
N TYR A 206 13.07 -19.76 -6.24
CA TYR A 206 13.48 -19.06 -5.02
C TYR A 206 14.55 -19.83 -4.24
N GLY A 207 15.64 -19.13 -3.92
CA GLY A 207 16.92 -19.73 -3.54
C GLY A 207 17.90 -19.88 -4.72
N SER A 208 17.46 -19.61 -5.96
CA SER A 208 18.37 -19.37 -7.09
C SER A 208 18.77 -17.90 -7.18
N ALA A 209 19.81 -17.59 -7.96
CA ALA A 209 20.22 -16.21 -8.21
C ALA A 209 19.10 -15.36 -8.84
N GLU A 210 18.25 -15.97 -9.66
CA GLU A 210 17.15 -15.30 -10.34
C GLU A 210 16.01 -14.94 -9.37
N GLY A 211 15.61 -15.88 -8.51
CA GLY A 211 14.59 -15.64 -7.48
C GLY A 211 15.02 -14.62 -6.43
N GLU A 212 16.30 -14.64 -6.01
CA GLU A 212 16.84 -13.62 -5.10
C GLU A 212 16.89 -12.24 -5.76
N ALA A 213 17.20 -12.16 -7.06
CA ALA A 213 17.14 -10.90 -7.81
C ALA A 213 15.72 -10.34 -7.87
N PHE A 214 14.71 -11.20 -8.09
CA PHE A 214 13.31 -10.78 -8.07
C PHE A 214 12.86 -10.32 -6.67
N ARG A 215 13.22 -11.06 -5.61
CA ARG A 215 12.92 -10.65 -4.23
C ARG A 215 13.55 -9.29 -3.90
N GLY A 216 14.82 -9.10 -4.25
CA GLY A 216 15.49 -7.81 -4.10
C GLY A 216 14.82 -6.68 -4.89
N ALA A 217 14.25 -6.98 -6.06
CA ALA A 217 13.47 -6.03 -6.84
C ALA A 217 12.16 -5.62 -6.15
N LEU A 218 11.47 -6.56 -5.48
CA LEU A 218 10.29 -6.26 -4.68
C LEU A 218 10.63 -5.34 -3.50
N ASP A 219 11.70 -5.64 -2.76
CA ASP A 219 12.19 -4.82 -1.64
C ASP A 219 12.49 -3.39 -2.10
N GLU A 220 13.19 -3.27 -3.23
CA GLU A 220 13.54 -2.01 -3.86
C GLU A 220 12.29 -1.25 -4.35
N ALA A 221 11.29 -1.93 -4.91
CA ALA A 221 10.03 -1.34 -5.35
C ALA A 221 9.29 -0.68 -4.17
N PHE A 222 9.25 -1.33 -3.00
CA PHE A 222 8.68 -0.73 -1.79
C PHE A 222 9.47 0.49 -1.31
N ALA A 223 10.80 0.45 -1.40
CA ALA A 223 11.65 1.57 -0.99
C ALA A 223 11.42 2.84 -1.84
N VAL A 224 11.19 2.69 -3.15
CA VAL A 224 11.02 3.83 -4.07
C VAL A 224 9.56 4.31 -4.18
N THR A 225 8.57 3.50 -3.79
CA THR A 225 7.12 3.78 -3.95
C THR A 225 6.46 4.39 -2.69
N GLY A 226 7.23 4.63 -1.62
CA GLY A 226 6.70 5.19 -0.37
C GLY A 226 5.92 6.50 -0.55
N ALA A 227 4.76 6.60 0.09
CA ALA A 227 3.82 7.72 -0.09
C ALA A 227 4.40 9.13 0.12
N VAL A 228 5.48 9.27 0.92
CA VAL A 228 6.13 10.56 1.22
C VAL A 228 7.61 10.55 0.83
N SER A 229 8.12 9.48 0.20
CA SER A 229 9.55 9.36 -0.09
C SER A 229 9.97 10.20 -1.30
N ASN A 230 9.13 10.37 -2.32
CA ASN A 230 9.51 11.09 -3.53
C ASN A 230 9.16 12.59 -3.50
N ILE A 231 10.16 13.46 -3.30
CA ILE A 231 10.00 14.92 -3.31
C ILE A 231 9.44 15.43 -4.64
N GLY A 232 9.82 14.80 -5.76
CA GLY A 232 9.35 15.16 -7.10
C GLY A 232 7.83 15.07 -7.25
N GLU A 233 7.17 14.21 -6.47
CA GLU A 233 5.71 14.09 -6.48
C GLU A 233 5.00 15.18 -5.68
N TRP A 234 5.68 15.78 -4.71
CA TRP A 234 5.15 16.87 -3.91
C TRP A 234 5.47 18.23 -4.51
N VAL A 235 6.57 18.32 -5.26
CA VAL A 235 7.05 19.52 -5.94
C VAL A 235 7.25 19.23 -7.44
N PRO A 236 6.16 19.15 -8.24
CA PRO A 236 6.22 18.63 -9.62
C PRO A 236 7.20 19.34 -10.55
N TRP A 237 7.43 20.63 -10.37
CA TRP A 237 8.36 21.41 -11.20
C TRP A 237 9.84 21.11 -10.90
N LEU A 238 10.14 20.43 -9.77
CA LEU A 238 11.45 19.82 -9.49
C LEU A 238 11.49 18.33 -9.89
N GLY A 239 10.38 17.74 -10.31
CA GLY A 239 10.28 16.31 -10.59
C GLY A 239 11.23 15.82 -11.67
N TRP A 240 11.55 16.67 -12.66
CA TRP A 240 12.48 16.33 -13.74
C TRP A 240 13.93 16.13 -13.28
N LEU A 241 14.32 16.71 -12.13
CA LEU A 241 15.68 16.56 -11.58
C LEU A 241 15.92 15.17 -11.01
N ASP A 242 14.85 14.45 -10.62
CA ASP A 242 14.93 13.17 -9.92
C ASP A 242 16.01 13.17 -8.83
N VAL A 243 15.98 14.17 -7.93
CA VAL A 243 17.05 14.45 -6.94
C VAL A 243 17.40 13.21 -6.10
N GLN A 244 16.43 12.32 -5.88
CA GLN A 244 16.58 11.09 -5.09
C GLN A 244 16.86 9.84 -5.95
N GLY A 245 16.88 9.98 -7.27
CA GLY A 245 17.07 8.89 -8.23
C GLY A 245 15.91 7.88 -8.28
N HIS A 246 14.75 8.21 -7.70
CA HIS A 246 13.62 7.30 -7.57
C HIS A 246 13.02 6.94 -8.93
N VAL A 247 12.84 7.92 -9.82
CA VAL A 247 12.28 7.67 -11.16
C VAL A 247 13.20 6.79 -11.99
N ARG A 248 14.52 7.05 -11.94
CA ARG A 248 15.53 6.20 -12.61
C ARG A 248 15.50 4.76 -12.09
N ARG A 249 15.43 4.57 -10.77
CA ARG A 249 15.36 3.26 -10.12
C ARG A 249 14.06 2.53 -10.50
N MET A 250 12.92 3.22 -10.51
CA MET A 250 11.63 2.67 -10.97
C MET A 250 11.67 2.19 -12.42
N ARG A 251 12.35 2.89 -13.33
CA ARG A 251 12.50 2.45 -14.72
C ARG A 251 13.31 1.16 -14.83
N ALA A 252 14.42 1.06 -14.10
CA ALA A 252 15.22 -0.16 -14.05
C ALA A 252 14.43 -1.34 -13.47
N LEU A 253 13.65 -1.09 -12.41
CA LEU A 253 12.73 -2.09 -11.85
C LEU A 253 11.67 -2.53 -12.85
N ARG A 254 11.07 -1.60 -13.60
CA ARG A 254 10.08 -1.92 -14.62
C ARG A 254 10.65 -2.87 -15.68
N GLU A 255 11.87 -2.63 -16.16
CA GLU A 255 12.51 -3.54 -17.13
C GLU A 255 12.75 -4.93 -16.55
N LEU A 256 13.15 -5.01 -15.28
CA LEU A 256 13.37 -6.29 -14.60
C LEU A 256 12.05 -7.06 -14.44
N PHE A 257 11.04 -6.42 -13.86
CA PHE A 257 9.71 -7.02 -13.70
C PHE A 257 9.07 -7.41 -15.03
N ASP A 258 9.23 -6.58 -16.06
CA ASP A 258 8.65 -6.88 -17.37
C ASP A 258 9.24 -8.15 -17.98
N ARG A 259 10.56 -8.36 -17.90
CA ARG A 259 11.18 -9.62 -18.34
C ARG A 259 10.64 -10.83 -17.58
N PHE A 260 10.54 -10.72 -16.25
CA PHE A 260 10.03 -11.78 -15.39
C PHE A 260 8.58 -12.15 -15.75
N TYR A 261 7.69 -11.17 -15.78
CA TYR A 261 6.29 -11.43 -16.07
C TYR A 261 6.06 -11.84 -17.53
N GLU A 262 6.87 -11.35 -18.47
CA GLU A 262 6.80 -11.81 -19.86
C GLU A 262 7.08 -13.31 -19.96
N GLN A 263 8.12 -13.79 -19.28
CA GLN A 263 8.45 -15.22 -19.27
C GLN A 263 7.38 -16.06 -18.57
N ILE A 264 6.84 -15.56 -17.44
CA ILE A 264 5.70 -16.21 -16.76
C ILE A 264 4.51 -16.32 -17.72
N LEU A 265 4.10 -15.23 -18.36
CA LEU A 265 2.95 -15.26 -19.26
C LEU A 265 3.19 -16.17 -20.47
N HIS A 266 4.39 -16.14 -21.06
CA HIS A 266 4.76 -17.03 -22.15
C HIS A 266 4.61 -18.51 -21.77
N ASP A 267 5.14 -18.91 -20.61
CA ASP A 267 5.04 -20.28 -20.11
C ASP A 267 3.57 -20.73 -19.93
N HIS A 268 2.70 -19.83 -19.44
CA HIS A 268 1.29 -20.15 -19.24
C HIS A 268 0.54 -20.24 -20.58
N GLU A 269 0.86 -19.35 -21.53
CA GLU A 269 0.29 -19.35 -22.88
C GLU A 269 0.68 -20.62 -23.66
N GLU A 270 1.94 -21.04 -23.61
CA GLU A 270 2.39 -22.30 -24.25
C GLU A 270 1.68 -23.51 -23.67
N ARG A 271 1.67 -23.62 -22.34
CA ARG A 271 0.99 -24.72 -21.63
C ARG A 271 -0.49 -24.80 -21.99
N ARG A 272 -1.20 -23.68 -22.07
CA ARG A 272 -2.64 -23.64 -22.44
C ARG A 272 -2.89 -24.01 -23.90
N ARG A 273 -1.89 -23.91 -24.79
CA ARG A 273 -2.01 -24.41 -26.18
C ARG A 273 -1.82 -25.93 -26.25
N GLU A 274 -0.95 -26.48 -25.42
CA GLU A 274 -0.63 -27.91 -25.41
C GLU A 274 -1.68 -28.76 -24.69
N GLU A 275 -2.18 -28.26 -23.55
CA GLU A 275 -3.22 -28.90 -22.75
C GLU A 275 -4.56 -28.25 -23.08
N ALA A 276 -5.43 -28.93 -23.85
CA ALA A 276 -6.76 -28.42 -24.21
C ALA A 276 -7.46 -27.78 -23.00
N ALA A 277 -7.91 -26.53 -23.16
CA ALA A 277 -8.34 -25.60 -22.11
C ALA A 277 -9.11 -26.29 -20.95
N GLY A 278 -8.36 -26.66 -19.91
CA GLY A 278 -8.89 -27.22 -18.67
C GLY A 278 -9.23 -26.13 -17.65
N GLU A 279 -9.60 -26.53 -16.44
CA GLU A 279 -9.83 -25.57 -15.33
C GLU A 279 -8.54 -24.80 -15.01
N ALA A 280 -8.67 -23.47 -14.84
CA ALA A 280 -7.55 -22.58 -14.49
C ALA A 280 -6.90 -23.01 -13.17
N ARG A 281 -5.60 -23.32 -13.22
CA ARG A 281 -4.85 -23.91 -12.09
C ARG A 281 -4.36 -22.86 -11.10
N ASP A 282 -3.94 -21.72 -11.61
CA ASP A 282 -3.37 -20.61 -10.85
C ASP A 282 -4.06 -19.28 -11.23
N LEU A 283 -3.67 -18.19 -10.56
CA LEU A 283 -4.29 -16.88 -10.80
C LEU A 283 -3.94 -16.30 -12.17
N VAL A 284 -2.77 -16.61 -12.74
CA VAL A 284 -2.42 -16.19 -14.10
C VAL A 284 -3.33 -16.83 -15.13
N ASP A 285 -3.60 -18.13 -15.01
CA ASP A 285 -4.54 -18.83 -15.91
C ASP A 285 -5.92 -18.18 -15.89
N VAL A 286 -6.43 -17.80 -14.70
CA VAL A 286 -7.72 -17.11 -14.56
C VAL A 286 -7.70 -15.75 -15.27
N LEU A 287 -6.63 -14.97 -15.10
CA LEU A 287 -6.49 -13.67 -15.73
C LEU A 287 -6.36 -13.78 -17.26
N LEU A 288 -5.60 -14.75 -17.76
CA LEU A 288 -5.45 -15.00 -19.20
C LEU A 288 -6.75 -15.48 -19.84
N GLN A 289 -7.49 -16.37 -19.17
CA GLN A 289 -8.83 -16.76 -19.61
C GLN A 289 -9.75 -15.54 -19.74
N ARG A 290 -9.73 -14.63 -18.75
CA ARG A 290 -10.52 -13.39 -18.80
C ARG A 290 -10.13 -12.50 -19.98
N VAL A 291 -8.84 -12.40 -20.30
CA VAL A 291 -8.35 -11.65 -21.48
C VAL A 291 -8.88 -12.27 -22.78
N GLU A 292 -8.97 -13.59 -22.88
CA GLU A 292 -9.52 -14.28 -24.06
C GLU A 292 -11.01 -14.07 -24.20
N GLU A 293 -11.77 -14.18 -23.11
CA GLU A 293 -13.20 -13.91 -23.08
C GLU A 293 -13.51 -12.45 -23.52
N ASP A 294 -12.69 -11.48 -23.08
CA ASP A 294 -12.79 -10.08 -23.50
C ASP A 294 -12.49 -9.86 -24.99
N LYS A 295 -11.69 -10.73 -25.62
CA LYS A 295 -11.42 -10.71 -27.06
C LYS A 295 -12.59 -11.30 -27.85
N VAL A 296 -13.16 -12.41 -27.41
CA VAL A 296 -14.29 -13.09 -28.09
C VAL A 296 -15.57 -12.26 -28.04
N ASN A 297 -15.85 -11.63 -26.89
CA ASN A 297 -17.03 -10.78 -26.72
C ASN A 297 -16.97 -9.48 -27.57
N ASN A 298 -15.86 -9.21 -28.25
CA ASN A 298 -15.69 -8.06 -29.14
C ASN A 298 -16.37 -8.24 -30.51
N ASP A 299 -16.70 -9.48 -30.90
CA ASP A 299 -17.44 -9.77 -32.14
C ASP A 299 -18.95 -9.48 -31.99
N ASN A 300 -19.44 -9.31 -30.76
CA ASN A 300 -20.80 -8.88 -30.45
C ASN A 300 -20.78 -7.40 -30.04
N GLN A 301 -21.27 -6.52 -30.92
CA GLN A 301 -21.23 -5.04 -30.83
C GLN A 301 -21.92 -4.40 -29.60
N GLU A 302 -22.33 -5.16 -28.58
CA GLU A 302 -23.10 -4.66 -27.43
C GLU A 302 -22.26 -4.39 -26.16
N ALA A 303 -20.99 -4.81 -26.11
CA ALA A 303 -20.14 -4.68 -24.91
C ALA A 303 -19.35 -3.35 -24.81
N GLU A 304 -19.95 -2.22 -25.18
CA GLU A 304 -19.25 -0.93 -25.33
C GLU A 304 -19.07 -0.09 -24.03
N ALA A 305 -19.22 -0.67 -22.83
CA ALA A 305 -19.09 0.10 -21.57
C ALA A 305 -18.23 -0.52 -20.46
N GLU A 306 -17.83 -1.80 -20.59
CA GLU A 306 -16.98 -2.42 -19.57
C GLU A 306 -15.49 -2.25 -19.91
N ALA A 307 -14.71 -1.80 -18.92
CA ALA A 307 -13.27 -1.75 -19.05
C ALA A 307 -12.73 -3.19 -19.23
N LYS A 308 -11.77 -3.35 -20.14
CA LYS A 308 -11.24 -4.66 -20.54
C LYS A 308 -9.90 -4.94 -19.87
N LEU A 309 -9.64 -6.23 -19.59
CA LEU A 309 -8.34 -6.66 -19.13
C LEU A 309 -7.40 -6.85 -20.32
N THR A 310 -6.22 -6.24 -20.26
CA THR A 310 -5.17 -6.42 -21.27
C THR A 310 -4.06 -7.31 -20.72
N ARG A 311 -3.17 -7.78 -21.59
CA ARG A 311 -1.99 -8.57 -21.18
C ARG A 311 -1.07 -7.80 -20.23
N ASP A 312 -0.86 -6.49 -20.46
CA ASP A 312 -0.14 -5.62 -19.53
C ASP A 312 -0.90 -5.45 -18.20
N GLY A 313 -2.23 -5.45 -18.25
CA GLY A 313 -3.06 -5.54 -17.05
C GLY A 313 -2.81 -6.83 -16.26
N VAL A 314 -2.68 -7.98 -16.93
CA VAL A 314 -2.31 -9.25 -16.26
C VAL A 314 -0.98 -9.10 -15.53
N LYS A 315 0.06 -8.54 -16.17
CA LYS A 315 1.36 -8.28 -15.52
C LYS A 315 1.20 -7.39 -14.28
N ALA A 316 0.41 -6.32 -14.39
CA ALA A 316 0.17 -5.40 -13.29
C ALA A 316 -0.57 -6.06 -12.11
N PHE A 317 -1.54 -6.92 -12.38
CA PHE A 317 -2.24 -7.70 -11.35
C PHE A 317 -1.32 -8.68 -10.65
N ILE A 318 -0.52 -9.45 -11.41
CA ILE A 318 0.45 -10.39 -10.85
C ILE A 318 1.42 -9.66 -9.92
N GLN A 319 1.92 -8.49 -10.35
CA GLN A 319 2.79 -7.67 -9.53
C GLN A 319 2.13 -7.24 -8.22
N ASP A 320 0.91 -6.68 -8.27
CA ASP A 320 0.20 -6.23 -7.08
C ASP A 320 -0.09 -7.40 -6.12
N ILE A 321 -0.42 -8.58 -6.64
CA ILE A 321 -0.70 -9.78 -5.85
C ILE A 321 0.56 -10.33 -5.18
N ILE A 322 1.66 -10.47 -5.93
CA ILE A 322 2.93 -10.97 -5.39
C ILE A 322 3.52 -9.99 -4.39
N ALA A 323 3.60 -8.70 -4.73
CA ALA A 323 4.14 -7.67 -3.84
C ALA A 323 3.27 -7.54 -2.58
N GLY A 324 1.94 -7.50 -2.74
CA GLY A 324 1.00 -7.40 -1.64
C GLY A 324 0.99 -8.63 -0.74
N GLY A 325 1.07 -9.84 -1.30
CA GLY A 325 0.95 -11.11 -0.57
C GLY A 325 2.22 -11.54 0.17
N THR A 326 3.39 -11.04 -0.24
CA THR A 326 4.69 -11.45 0.32
C THR A 326 5.04 -10.71 1.61
N GLU A 327 5.38 -9.43 1.51
CA GLU A 327 5.97 -8.67 2.62
C GLU A 327 4.96 -8.35 3.73
N SER A 328 3.69 -8.08 3.37
CA SER A 328 2.67 -7.69 4.34
C SER A 328 2.40 -8.78 5.38
N SER A 329 2.23 -10.01 4.92
CA SER A 329 2.01 -11.19 5.75
C SER A 329 3.26 -11.52 6.57
N ALA A 330 4.45 -11.45 5.96
CA ALA A 330 5.72 -11.77 6.62
C ALA A 330 6.00 -10.82 7.80
N VAL A 331 5.86 -9.51 7.57
CA VAL A 331 6.05 -8.48 8.60
C VAL A 331 5.00 -8.61 9.71
N THR A 332 3.75 -8.94 9.38
CA THR A 332 2.71 -9.15 10.39
C THR A 332 3.06 -10.34 11.31
N MET A 333 3.47 -11.47 10.73
CA MET A 333 3.87 -12.64 11.50
C MET A 333 5.15 -12.41 12.31
N GLU A 334 6.11 -11.65 11.77
CA GLU A 334 7.32 -11.25 12.50
C GLU A 334 6.98 -10.43 13.75
N TRP A 335 6.08 -9.45 13.62
CA TRP A 335 5.60 -8.68 14.78
C TRP A 335 4.81 -9.54 15.77
N ALA A 336 3.97 -10.46 15.29
CA ALA A 336 3.22 -11.37 16.17
C ALA A 336 4.18 -12.22 17.01
N MET A 337 5.18 -12.83 16.38
CA MET A 337 6.20 -13.62 17.06
C MET A 337 7.02 -12.75 18.03
N THR A 338 7.38 -11.53 17.63
CA THR A 338 8.11 -10.59 18.48
C THR A 338 7.31 -10.27 19.76
N GLU A 339 6.02 -9.94 19.63
CA GLU A 339 5.16 -9.62 20.77
C GLU A 339 4.94 -10.83 21.68
N LEU A 340 4.74 -12.04 21.13
CA LEU A 340 4.59 -13.26 21.91
C LEU A 340 5.88 -13.63 22.66
N LEU A 341 7.05 -13.51 22.02
CA LEU A 341 8.35 -13.78 22.66
C LEU A 341 8.66 -12.79 23.79
N LEU A 342 8.18 -11.55 23.68
CA LEU A 342 8.32 -10.54 24.73
C LEU A 342 7.28 -10.69 25.85
N ARG A 343 6.23 -11.51 25.65
CA ARG A 343 5.11 -11.72 26.59
C ARG A 343 4.87 -13.21 26.84
N PRO A 344 5.66 -13.83 27.74
CA PRO A 344 5.58 -15.28 28.00
C PRO A 344 4.18 -15.75 28.46
N ASP A 345 3.45 -14.91 29.18
CA ASP A 345 2.05 -15.15 29.58
C ASP A 345 1.13 -15.27 28.37
N ALA A 346 1.30 -14.38 27.38
CA ALA A 346 0.52 -14.42 26.15
C ALA A 346 0.89 -15.61 25.26
N MET A 347 2.18 -15.97 25.21
CA MET A 347 2.65 -17.18 24.51
C MET A 347 2.04 -18.43 25.14
N ALA A 348 2.10 -18.57 26.47
CA ALA A 348 1.55 -19.71 27.18
C ALA A 348 0.04 -19.87 26.92
N ALA A 349 -0.73 -18.77 27.01
CA ALA A 349 -2.17 -18.82 26.73
C ALA A 349 -2.49 -19.23 25.28
N ALA A 350 -1.68 -18.82 24.30
CA ALA A 350 -1.85 -19.26 22.91
C ALA A 350 -1.51 -20.75 22.75
N THR A 351 -0.48 -21.24 23.42
CA THR A 351 -0.12 -22.66 23.43
C THR A 351 -1.20 -23.51 24.11
N ASP A 352 -1.70 -23.08 25.27
CA ASP A 352 -2.77 -23.78 26.01
C ASP A 352 -4.07 -23.87 25.17
N GLU A 353 -4.40 -22.82 24.41
CA GLU A 353 -5.53 -22.85 23.48
C GLU A 353 -5.34 -23.90 22.38
N LEU A 354 -4.15 -23.95 21.76
CA LEU A 354 -3.81 -24.92 20.73
C LEU A 354 -3.84 -26.36 21.28
N ASP A 355 -3.28 -26.60 22.45
CA ASP A 355 -3.27 -27.92 23.09
C ASP A 355 -4.69 -28.39 23.42
N ARG A 356 -5.57 -27.48 23.87
CA ARG A 356 -6.96 -27.80 24.19
C ARG A 356 -7.81 -28.11 22.95
N VAL A 357 -7.59 -27.39 21.84
CA VAL A 357 -8.45 -27.47 20.64
C VAL A 357 -7.93 -28.52 19.66
N VAL A 358 -6.62 -28.59 19.47
CA VAL A 358 -5.96 -29.42 18.45
C VAL A 358 -5.29 -30.64 19.08
N GLY A 359 -4.65 -30.47 20.23
CA GLY A 359 -3.86 -31.50 20.89
C GLY A 359 -2.55 -31.83 20.17
N SER A 360 -1.89 -32.92 20.58
CA SER A 360 -0.55 -33.30 20.09
C SER A 360 -0.54 -34.38 19.00
N GLU A 361 -1.71 -34.93 18.62
CA GLU A 361 -1.79 -36.08 17.70
C GLU A 361 -1.88 -35.68 16.21
N ARG A 362 -2.14 -34.41 15.92
CA ARG A 362 -2.32 -33.91 14.55
C ARG A 362 -1.81 -32.48 14.37
N TRP A 363 -1.69 -32.07 13.11
CA TRP A 363 -1.35 -30.70 12.74
C TRP A 363 -2.57 -29.78 12.85
N VAL A 364 -2.31 -28.49 13.11
CA VAL A 364 -3.30 -27.41 12.99
C VAL A 364 -3.76 -27.31 11.54
N THR A 365 -5.05 -27.14 11.33
CA THR A 365 -5.67 -26.94 10.02
C THR A 365 -6.50 -25.66 10.01
N GLU A 366 -6.79 -25.13 8.83
CA GLU A 366 -7.63 -23.93 8.69
C GLU A 366 -9.06 -24.11 9.23
N ARG A 367 -9.51 -25.36 9.35
CA ARG A 367 -10.82 -25.69 9.93
C ARG A 367 -10.89 -25.45 11.44
N ASP A 368 -9.74 -25.39 12.11
CA ASP A 368 -9.65 -25.16 13.54
C ASP A 368 -9.75 -23.66 13.89
N LEU A 369 -9.55 -22.76 12.92
CA LEU A 369 -9.51 -21.31 13.15
C LEU A 369 -10.75 -20.73 13.88
N PRO A 370 -12.00 -21.17 13.61
CA PRO A 370 -13.16 -20.70 14.35
C PRO A 370 -13.11 -21.03 15.86
N ASP A 371 -12.37 -22.06 16.24
CA ASP A 371 -12.26 -22.56 17.62
C ASP A 371 -10.99 -22.04 18.34
N LEU A 372 -10.24 -21.13 17.70
CA LEU A 372 -9.00 -20.50 18.22
C LEU A 372 -9.17 -18.97 18.47
N PRO A 373 -10.11 -18.54 19.33
CA PRO A 373 -10.41 -17.13 19.55
C PRO A 373 -9.25 -16.33 20.17
N TYR A 374 -8.39 -16.95 20.99
CA TYR A 374 -7.24 -16.27 21.57
C TYR A 374 -6.17 -16.02 20.52
N LEU A 375 -5.88 -16.99 19.64
CA LEU A 375 -4.97 -16.79 18.51
C LEU A 375 -5.47 -15.71 17.54
N ASP A 376 -6.77 -15.67 17.26
CA ASP A 376 -7.40 -14.58 16.50
C ASP A 376 -7.22 -13.21 17.20
N ALA A 377 -7.35 -13.18 18.54
CA ALA A 377 -7.07 -11.97 19.32
C ALA A 377 -5.60 -11.53 19.24
N VAL A 378 -4.64 -12.47 19.25
CA VAL A 378 -3.20 -12.20 19.06
C VAL A 378 -2.95 -11.55 17.70
N VAL A 379 -3.54 -12.09 16.62
CA VAL A 379 -3.40 -11.52 15.27
C VAL A 379 -4.00 -10.11 15.21
N LYS A 380 -5.22 -9.93 15.74
CA LYS A 380 -5.89 -8.61 15.78
C LYS A 380 -5.08 -7.58 16.59
N GLU A 381 -4.55 -7.96 17.75
CA GLU A 381 -3.75 -7.08 18.60
C GLU A 381 -2.41 -6.73 17.94
N THR A 382 -1.79 -7.69 17.26
CA THR A 382 -0.59 -7.45 16.44
C THR A 382 -0.88 -6.40 15.37
N MET A 383 -1.96 -6.55 14.59
CA MET A 383 -2.33 -5.57 13.56
C MET A 383 -2.70 -4.20 14.16
N ARG A 384 -3.24 -4.15 15.39
CA ARG A 384 -3.52 -2.90 16.11
C ARG A 384 -2.22 -2.21 16.54
N LEU A 385 -1.24 -2.95 17.07
CA LEU A 385 0.03 -2.40 17.53
C LEU A 385 0.94 -2.02 16.36
N HIS A 386 0.98 -2.85 15.33
CA HIS A 386 1.93 -2.81 14.21
C HIS A 386 1.19 -2.88 12.87
N PRO A 387 0.39 -1.86 12.51
CA PRO A 387 -0.31 -1.85 11.23
C PRO A 387 0.71 -1.81 10.08
N VAL A 388 0.67 -2.82 9.20
CA VAL A 388 1.59 -2.96 8.05
C VAL A 388 1.65 -1.69 7.20
N GLY A 389 0.49 -1.06 6.95
CA GLY A 389 0.37 0.22 6.26
C GLY A 389 -0.08 1.32 7.23
N PRO A 390 0.82 1.96 8.01
CA PRO A 390 0.42 2.87 9.09
C PRO A 390 -0.28 4.16 8.61
N LEU A 391 -0.17 4.50 7.32
CA LEU A 391 -0.86 5.62 6.67
C LEU A 391 -1.90 5.19 5.61
N LEU A 392 -2.12 3.88 5.47
CA LEU A 392 -2.83 3.26 4.33
C LEU A 392 -2.24 3.71 2.97
N VAL A 393 -2.92 3.34 1.88
CA VAL A 393 -2.64 3.88 0.56
C VAL A 393 -3.29 5.27 0.45
N PRO A 394 -2.58 6.30 -0.02
CA PRO A 394 -3.14 7.64 -0.17
C PRO A 394 -4.40 7.66 -1.03
N HIS A 395 -5.37 8.45 -0.58
CA HIS A 395 -6.60 8.78 -1.29
C HIS A 395 -6.47 10.14 -1.99
N HIS A 396 -7.35 10.40 -2.94
CA HIS A 396 -7.39 11.62 -3.72
C HIS A 396 -8.82 12.12 -3.86
N ALA A 397 -9.04 13.40 -3.57
CA ALA A 397 -10.35 14.04 -3.68
C ALA A 397 -10.69 14.27 -5.16
N ARG A 398 -11.79 13.68 -5.62
CA ARG A 398 -12.30 13.80 -6.99
C ARG A 398 -13.02 15.12 -7.23
N GLU A 399 -13.66 15.62 -6.18
CA GLU A 399 -14.48 16.82 -6.16
C GLU A 399 -14.30 17.56 -4.84
N ASP A 400 -14.73 18.82 -4.80
CA ASP A 400 -14.78 19.60 -3.56
C ASP A 400 -15.81 18.95 -2.63
N VAL A 401 -15.41 18.61 -1.40
CA VAL A 401 -16.28 17.93 -0.43
C VAL A 401 -16.08 18.49 0.98
N GLU A 402 -17.17 18.65 1.73
CA GLU A 402 -17.11 19.02 3.13
C GLU A 402 -16.93 17.77 4.00
N VAL A 403 -15.87 17.73 4.81
CA VAL A 403 -15.56 16.62 5.71
C VAL A 403 -15.43 17.16 7.13
N GLY A 404 -16.37 16.79 8.02
CA GLY A 404 -16.34 17.21 9.42
C GLY A 404 -16.46 18.72 9.61
N GLY A 405 -17.21 19.41 8.75
CA GLY A 405 -17.37 20.87 8.78
C GLY A 405 -16.23 21.67 8.13
N TYR A 406 -15.30 21.00 7.46
CA TYR A 406 -14.17 21.61 6.77
C TYR A 406 -14.17 21.30 5.27
N ASP A 407 -13.72 22.25 4.47
CA ASP A 407 -13.59 22.09 3.02
C ASP A 407 -12.36 21.24 2.68
N VAL A 408 -12.57 20.17 1.91
CA VAL A 408 -11.52 19.38 1.26
C VAL A 408 -11.62 19.63 -0.25
N PRO A 409 -10.70 20.41 -0.84
CA PRO A 409 -10.80 20.75 -2.26
C PRO A 409 -10.45 19.56 -3.16
N ALA A 410 -11.03 19.53 -4.35
CA ALA A 410 -10.66 18.61 -5.42
C ALA A 410 -9.14 18.63 -5.66
N GLY A 411 -8.55 17.46 -5.86
CA GLY A 411 -7.10 17.32 -5.99
C GLY A 411 -6.34 17.20 -4.67
N ALA A 412 -7.01 17.31 -3.51
CA ALA A 412 -6.37 17.09 -2.22
C ALA A 412 -6.02 15.61 -2.03
N ARG A 413 -4.83 15.33 -1.50
CA ARG A 413 -4.44 13.99 -1.06
C ARG A 413 -4.95 13.74 0.35
N VAL A 414 -5.57 12.60 0.58
CA VAL A 414 -6.12 12.24 1.90
C VAL A 414 -5.35 11.04 2.45
N LEU A 415 -4.81 11.18 3.65
CA LEU A 415 -4.06 10.15 4.35
C LEU A 415 -4.83 9.72 5.59
N VAL A 416 -4.86 8.42 5.88
CA VAL A 416 -5.50 7.89 7.09
C VAL A 416 -4.44 7.28 7.97
N ASN A 417 -4.14 7.95 9.07
CA ASN A 417 -3.12 7.52 10.02
C ASN A 417 -3.68 6.45 10.96
N VAL A 418 -3.77 5.21 10.46
CA VAL A 418 -4.29 4.09 11.26
C VAL A 418 -3.41 3.77 12.47
N TRP A 419 -2.11 4.10 12.42
CA TRP A 419 -1.24 3.99 13.59
C TRP A 419 -1.71 4.89 14.74
N ALA A 420 -2.10 6.14 14.43
CA ALA A 420 -2.67 7.05 15.42
C ALA A 420 -4.05 6.57 15.90
N VAL A 421 -4.91 6.10 14.98
CA VAL A 421 -6.24 5.57 15.32
C VAL A 421 -6.13 4.38 16.28
N ALA A 422 -5.26 3.43 15.97
CA ALA A 422 -5.11 2.20 16.73
C ALA A 422 -4.51 2.40 18.13
N ARG A 423 -3.81 3.53 18.35
CA ARG A 423 -3.18 3.90 19.62
C ARG A 423 -3.90 5.04 20.35
N ALA A 424 -5.00 5.54 19.81
CA ALA A 424 -5.82 6.53 20.48
C ALA A 424 -6.46 5.89 21.71
N THR A 425 -6.10 6.36 22.91
CA THR A 425 -6.92 6.11 24.10
C THR A 425 -8.26 6.79 23.85
N ARG A 426 -9.35 6.02 23.97
CA ARG A 426 -10.71 6.53 23.76
C ARG A 426 -10.97 7.65 24.79
N ARG A 427 -10.68 8.90 24.43
CA ARG A 427 -11.13 10.06 25.20
C ARG A 427 -12.66 10.04 25.09
N ARG A 428 -13.35 9.56 26.13
CA ARG A 428 -14.76 9.88 26.34
C ARG A 428 -14.82 11.40 26.41
N GLY A 429 -15.14 12.06 25.31
CA GLY A 429 -15.45 13.49 25.31
C GLY A 429 -16.61 13.74 26.27
N PRO A 430 -16.74 14.95 26.84
CA PRO A 430 -17.85 15.28 27.69
C PRO A 430 -19.15 15.08 26.90
N THR A 431 -20.02 14.22 27.41
CA THR A 431 -21.40 14.13 26.96
C THR A 431 -21.98 15.54 27.04
N ARG A 432 -22.21 16.16 25.89
CA ARG A 432 -22.91 17.45 25.81
C ARG A 432 -24.26 17.23 26.50
N PRO A 433 -24.63 17.95 27.57
CA PRO A 433 -25.93 17.79 28.16
C PRO A 433 -26.96 18.22 27.13
N THR A 434 -27.82 17.31 26.69
CA THR A 434 -28.99 17.63 25.90
C THR A 434 -29.86 18.56 26.74
N ARG A 435 -29.91 19.84 26.35
CA ARG A 435 -30.84 20.81 26.89
C ARG A 435 -32.21 20.48 26.33
N SER A 436 -32.93 19.59 27.00
CA SER A 436 -34.36 19.37 26.83
C SER A 436 -34.97 19.31 28.21
N GLY A 437 -35.16 20.49 28.82
CA GLY A 437 -36.12 20.65 29.90
C GLY A 437 -37.53 20.70 29.29
N PRO A 438 -38.53 20.09 29.92
CA PRO A 438 -39.91 20.19 29.47
C PRO A 438 -40.43 21.60 29.83
N SER A 439 -40.87 22.35 28.84
CA SER A 439 -41.72 23.52 29.06
C SER A 439 -43.10 23.01 29.45
N GLY A 440 -43.40 23.06 30.75
CA GLY A 440 -44.76 22.93 31.26
C GLY A 440 -45.35 24.32 31.50
N SER A 441 -46.51 24.58 30.89
CA SER A 441 -47.74 25.15 31.46
C SER A 441 -48.68 25.49 30.30
#